data_AF-A0A8C7YFW7-F1
#
_entry.id   AF-A0A8C7YFW7-F1
#
_cell.length_a   1.000
_cell.length_b   1.000
_cell.length_c   1.000
_cell.angle_alpha   90.00
_cell.angle_beta   90.00
_cell.angle_gamma   90.00
#
_symmetry.space_group_name_H-M   'P 1'
#
loop_
_entity.id
_entity.type
_entity.pdbx_description
1 polymer ?
#
loop_
_entity_poly.entity_id
_entity_poly.type
_entity_poly.pdbx_seq_one_letter_code
_entity_poly.pdbx_strand_id
1 'polypeptide(L)' 'MCVPFVYFLLCAGVEWGLHFPAANGEYQSPINLNSREAQYDPSLLDVGLSPNYVVCRDCEVINDGHTVRILLKSKSGDSS' A
#
# COMPACT_ATOMS: atom_id res chain seq x y z
N MET A 1 -17.19 12.39 -9.39
CA MET A 1 -16.13 12.47 -10.40
C MET A 1 -14.78 12.28 -9.70
N CYS A 2 -14.25 11.05 -9.68
CA CYS A 2 -12.92 10.71 -9.16
C CYS A 2 -12.32 9.65 -10.12
N VAL A 3 -11.88 10.06 -11.30
CA VAL A 3 -11.40 9.13 -12.34
C VAL A 3 -10.12 9.52 -13.10
N PRO A 4 -9.52 10.74 -12.99
CA PRO A 4 -8.31 11.03 -13.77
C PRO A 4 -7.02 10.45 -13.17
N PHE A 5 -6.95 10.19 -11.86
CA PHE A 5 -5.70 9.79 -11.19
C PHE A 5 -5.33 8.31 -11.42
N VAL A 6 -6.34 7.43 -11.56
CA VAL A 6 -6.12 5.98 -11.77
C VAL A 6 -5.59 5.70 -13.18
N TYR A 7 -6.03 6.48 -14.17
CA TYR A 7 -5.61 6.30 -15.57
C TYR A 7 -4.13 6.63 -15.82
N PHE A 8 -3.58 7.62 -15.10
CA PHE A 8 -2.17 8.01 -15.27
C PHE A 8 -1.19 6.93 -14.76
N LEU A 9 -1.56 6.20 -13.70
CA LEU A 9 -0.78 5.07 -13.20
C LEU A 9 -0.79 3.87 -14.16
N LEU A 10 -1.94 3.60 -14.81
CA LEU A 10 -2.11 2.46 -15.69
C LEU A 10 -1.30 2.57 -16.99
N CYS A 11 -1.19 3.77 -17.58
CA CYS A 11 -0.53 3.94 -18.88
C CYS A 11 1.00 3.78 -18.81
N ALA A 12 1.64 4.28 -17.76
CA ALA A 12 3.07 4.01 -17.50
C ALA A 12 3.33 2.61 -16.90
N GLY A 13 2.33 2.03 -16.22
CA GLY A 13 2.45 0.70 -15.60
C GLY A 13 2.56 -0.47 -16.57
N VAL A 14 2.01 -0.35 -17.79
CA VAL A 14 2.11 -1.43 -18.81
C VAL A 14 3.57 -1.67 -19.22
N GLU A 15 4.39 -0.63 -19.32
CA GLU A 15 5.81 -0.78 -19.69
C GLU A 15 6.66 -1.37 -18.57
N TRP A 16 6.22 -1.25 -17.30
CA TRP A 16 6.92 -1.90 -16.18
C TRP A 16 6.94 -3.42 -16.34
N GLY A 17 5.92 -4.01 -16.98
CA GLY A 17 5.88 -5.43 -17.28
C GLY A 17 7.04 -5.94 -18.17
N LEU A 18 7.70 -5.05 -18.92
CA LEU A 18 8.86 -5.41 -19.75
C LEU A 18 10.14 -5.57 -18.93
N HIS A 19 10.30 -4.76 -17.87
CA HIS A 19 11.51 -4.73 -17.03
C HIS A 19 11.32 -5.47 -15.70
N PHE A 20 10.09 -5.52 -15.21
CA PHE A 20 9.67 -6.13 -13.96
C PHE A 20 8.51 -7.08 -14.25
N PRO A 21 8.79 -8.37 -14.57
CA PRO A 21 7.75 -9.33 -14.98
C PRO A 21 6.62 -9.49 -13.96
N ALA A 22 6.89 -9.23 -12.67
CA ALA A 22 5.91 -9.23 -11.61
C ALA A 22 4.76 -8.22 -11.83
N ALA A 23 4.99 -7.15 -12.61
CA ALA A 23 3.96 -6.15 -12.96
C ALA A 23 2.90 -6.69 -13.94
N ASN A 24 3.15 -7.82 -14.60
CA ASN A 24 2.19 -8.51 -15.48
C ASN A 24 1.50 -9.71 -14.78
N GLY A 25 1.65 -9.85 -13.46
CA GLY A 25 1.01 -10.93 -12.71
C GLY A 25 -0.51 -10.75 -12.59
N GLU A 26 -1.23 -11.82 -12.25
CA GLU A 26 -2.71 -11.80 -12.19
C GLU A 26 -3.27 -10.97 -11.01
N TYR A 27 -2.47 -10.76 -9.96
CA TYR A 27 -2.88 -10.06 -8.73
C TYR A 27 -2.15 -8.72 -8.57
N GLN A 28 -2.41 -7.78 -9.47
CA GLN A 28 -1.85 -6.40 -9.39
C GLN A 28 -2.67 -5.49 -8.49
N SER A 29 -2.04 -4.41 -8.04
CA SER A 29 -2.66 -3.27 -7.36
C SER A 29 -2.24 -1.96 -8.05
N PRO A 30 -3.02 -0.86 -7.96
CA PRO A 30 -4.31 -0.77 -7.28
C PRO A 30 -5.45 -1.44 -8.07
N ILE A 31 -6.55 -1.76 -7.39
CA ILE A 31 -7.79 -2.23 -8.01
C ILE A 31 -8.95 -1.28 -7.69
N ASN A 32 -9.98 -1.31 -8.54
CA ASN A 32 -11.24 -0.63 -8.25
C ASN A 32 -12.05 -1.46 -7.24
N LEU A 33 -12.15 -0.99 -6.00
CA LEU A 33 -12.96 -1.65 -4.97
C LEU A 33 -14.45 -1.32 -5.18
N ASN A 34 -15.23 -2.30 -5.62
CA ASN A 34 -16.68 -2.21 -5.67
C ASN A 34 -17.28 -2.68 -4.34
N SER A 35 -17.87 -1.76 -3.57
CA SER A 35 -18.46 -2.08 -2.27
C SER A 35 -19.63 -3.07 -2.35
N ARG A 36 -20.29 -3.21 -3.51
CA ARG A 36 -21.38 -4.19 -3.70
C ARG A 36 -20.86 -5.62 -3.88
N GLU A 37 -19.62 -5.78 -4.31
CA GLU A 37 -18.95 -7.07 -4.51
C GLU A 37 -18.09 -7.47 -3.30
N ALA A 38 -17.84 -6.52 -2.39
CA ALA A 38 -17.13 -6.80 -1.15
C ALA A 38 -17.93 -7.80 -0.30
N GLN A 39 -17.28 -8.88 0.11
CA GLN A 39 -17.87 -9.91 0.95
C GLN A 39 -17.56 -9.59 2.42
N TYR A 40 -18.60 -9.53 3.24
CA TYR A 40 -18.44 -9.37 4.68
C TYR A 40 -17.93 -10.68 5.28
N ASP A 41 -16.75 -10.62 5.88
CA ASP A 41 -16.15 -11.73 6.61
C ASP A 41 -16.19 -11.44 8.12
N PRO A 42 -17.05 -12.11 8.91
CA PRO A 42 -17.15 -11.89 10.35
C PRO A 42 -15.91 -12.34 11.12
N SER A 43 -15.09 -13.24 10.57
CA SER A 43 -13.87 -13.71 11.24
C SER A 43 -12.81 -12.61 11.36
N LEU A 44 -12.90 -11.56 10.54
CA LEU A 44 -12.07 -10.35 10.67
C LEU A 44 -12.30 -9.60 11.98
N LEU A 45 -13.41 -9.88 12.69
CA LEU A 45 -13.69 -9.30 14.00
C LEU A 45 -13.08 -10.10 15.15
N ASP A 46 -12.73 -11.37 14.94
CA ASP A 46 -12.18 -12.25 15.98
C ASP A 46 -10.85 -11.69 16.53
N VAL A 47 -10.05 -11.10 15.64
CA VAL A 47 -8.86 -10.32 15.98
C VAL A 47 -9.00 -8.94 15.35
N GLY A 48 -9.68 -8.06 16.07
CA GLY A 48 -9.86 -6.69 15.63
C GLY A 48 -8.53 -5.99 15.35
N LEU A 49 -8.48 -5.24 14.24
CA LEU A 49 -7.31 -4.43 13.88
C LEU A 49 -7.07 -3.39 14.99
N SER A 50 -5.97 -3.54 15.72
CA SER A 50 -5.58 -2.68 16.85
C SER A 50 -4.23 -2.00 16.57
N PRO A 51 -4.19 -1.00 15.66
CA PRO A 51 -2.95 -0.33 15.33
C PRO A 51 -2.45 0.48 16.53
N ASN A 52 -1.28 0.12 17.05
CA ASN A 52 -0.62 0.82 18.16
C ASN A 52 0.45 1.78 17.63
N TYR A 53 0.02 2.92 17.11
CA TYR A 53 0.94 3.96 16.65
C TYR A 53 1.47 4.75 17.84
N VAL A 54 2.80 4.84 17.93
CA VAL A 54 3.50 5.69 18.90
C VAL A 54 4.22 6.82 18.18
N VAL A 55 4.49 7.92 18.89
CA VAL A 55 5.22 9.05 18.33
C VAL A 55 6.63 8.59 17.92
N CYS A 56 6.93 8.67 16.63
CA CYS A 56 8.27 8.47 16.11
C CYS A 56 9.03 9.79 16.17
N ARG A 57 10.10 9.85 16.96
CA ARG A 57 10.98 11.04 17.06
C ARG A 57 12.25 10.92 16.21
N ASP A 58 12.53 9.73 15.71
CA ASP A 58 13.68 9.42 14.86
C ASP A 58 13.15 8.82 13.54
N CYS A 59 12.61 9.69 12.70
CA CYS A 59 12.17 9.37 11.36
C CYS A 59 12.93 10.20 10.33
N GLU A 60 13.13 9.60 9.16
CA GLU A 60 13.79 10.26 8.05
C GLU A 60 12.76 10.54 6.94
N VAL A 61 12.76 11.77 6.44
CA VAL A 61 11.90 12.17 5.32
C VAL A 61 12.74 12.17 4.06
N ILE A 62 12.37 11.33 3.10
CA ILE A 62 13.14 11.08 1.88
C ILE A 62 12.25 11.34 0.68
N ASN A 63 12.71 12.17 -0.26
CA ASN A 63 12.12 12.30 -1.58
C ASN A 63 13.05 11.64 -2.59
N ASP A 64 12.58 10.57 -3.24
CA ASP A 64 13.35 9.80 -4.23
C ASP A 64 12.96 10.11 -5.68
N GLY A 65 12.23 11.21 -5.90
CA GLY A 65 11.72 11.62 -7.20
C GLY A 65 10.47 10.87 -7.66
N HIS A 66 10.06 9.80 -6.97
CA HIS A 66 8.83 9.05 -7.26
C HIS A 66 7.78 9.24 -6.18
N THR A 67 8.21 9.33 -4.91
CA THR A 67 7.34 9.56 -3.76
C THR A 67 8.10 10.24 -2.61
N VAL A 68 7.36 10.76 -1.64
CA VAL A 68 7.91 11.21 -0.36
C VAL A 68 7.67 10.10 0.67
N ARG A 69 8.75 9.49 1.16
CA ARG A 69 8.72 8.42 2.16
C ARG A 69 9.08 8.97 3.53
N ILE A 70 8.35 8.50 4.55
CA ILE A 70 8.73 8.67 5.95
C ILE A 70 9.27 7.32 6.42
N LEU A 71 10.59 7.23 6.60
CA LEU A 71 11.22 6.04 7.14
C LEU A 71 11.12 6.08 8.67
N LEU A 72 10.32 5.18 9.23
CA LEU A 72 10.21 5.00 10.67
C LEU A 72 11.32 4.05 11.13
N LYS A 73 12.26 4.49 11.96
CA LYS A 73 13.17 3.57 12.63
C LYS A 73 12.37 2.81 13.67
N SER A 74 12.26 1.50 13.50
CA SER A 74 11.60 0.66 14.49
C SER A 74 12.37 0.79 15.81
N LYS A 75 11.66 1.11 16.89
CA LYS A 75 12.11 0.59 18.18
C LYS A 75 11.86 -0.90 18.05
N SER A 76 12.93 -1.69 17.89
CA SER A 76 12.86 -3.13 18.06
C SER A 76 12.10 -3.36 19.36
N GLY A 77 10.88 -3.89 19.27
CA GLY A 77 10.24 -4.44 20.44
C GLY A 77 11.17 -5.52 20.92
N ASP A 78 11.79 -5.29 22.08
CA ASP A 78 12.48 -6.33 22.81
C ASP A 78 11.45 -7.44 23.07
N SER A 79 11.51 -8.47 22.24
CA SER A 79 10.89 -9.77 22.51
C SER A 79 12.00 -10.78 22.72
N SER A 80 12.76 -10.60 23.80
CA SER A 80 13.20 -11.62 24.79
C SER A 80 14.34 -11.06 25.64
#